data_AF-A0A1B4FV88-F1
#
_entry.id   AF-A0A1B4FV88-F1
#
_cell.length_a   1.000
_cell.length_b   1.000
_cell.length_c   1.000
_cell.angle_alpha   90.00
_cell.angle_beta   90.00
_cell.angle_gamma   90.00
#
_symmetry.space_group_name_H-M   'P 1'
#
loop_
_entity.id
_entity.type
_entity.pdbx_description
1 polymer ?
#
loop_
_entity_poly.entity_id
_entity_poly.type
_entity_poly.pdbx_seq_one_letter_code
_entity_poly.pdbx_strand_id
1 'polypeptide(L)'
;MKYDEAEYVRWDPFEGDEAEIHCRTVKLIKVRKPHPCFIGANPVGGDGHVIQVGDTARVETALIDRSFWGRSYVCIPCMDKWFDEINGEGDE
;
A
#
# COMPACT_ATOMS: atom_id res chain seq x y z
N MET A 1 11.72 -7.88 0.18
CA MET A 1 10.63 -8.19 -0.76
C MET A 1 10.56 -9.70 -0.83
N LYS A 2 9.48 -10.29 -0.31
CA LYS A 2 9.26 -11.73 -0.29
C LYS A 2 8.64 -12.24 -1.61
N TYR A 3 7.88 -11.39 -2.31
CA TYR A 3 7.15 -11.72 -3.55
C TYR A 3 7.74 -11.01 -4.79
N ASP A 4 7.21 -11.29 -5.98
CA ASP A 4 7.61 -10.63 -7.22
C ASP A 4 7.13 -9.16 -7.26
N GLU A 5 7.95 -8.26 -7.79
CA GLU A 5 7.61 -6.82 -7.88
C GLU A 5 6.28 -6.57 -8.61
N ALA A 6 5.93 -7.40 -9.60
CA ALA A 6 4.67 -7.29 -10.32
C ALA A 6 3.45 -7.57 -9.43
N GLU A 7 3.57 -8.45 -8.43
CA GLU A 7 2.49 -8.76 -7.49
C GLU A 7 2.19 -7.54 -6.60
N TYR A 8 3.22 -6.85 -6.10
CA TYR A 8 3.03 -5.63 -5.31
C TYR A 8 2.32 -4.52 -6.09
N VAL A 9 2.48 -4.48 -7.42
CA VAL A 9 1.81 -3.48 -8.27
C VAL A 9 0.38 -3.90 -8.60
N ARG A 10 0.16 -5.20 -8.84
CA ARG A 10 -1.12 -5.74 -9.28
C ARG A 10 -2.18 -5.69 -8.19
N TRP A 11 -1.80 -6.02 -6.96
CA TRP A 11 -2.73 -6.11 -5.85
C TRP A 11 -3.24 -4.74 -5.40
N ASP A 12 -4.56 -4.65 -5.19
CA ASP A 12 -5.24 -3.43 -4.75
C ASP A 12 -5.75 -3.59 -3.31
N PRO A 13 -5.19 -2.85 -2.34
CA PRO A 13 -5.69 -2.88 -0.96
C PRO A 13 -7.07 -2.23 -0.78
N PHE A 14 -7.65 -1.66 -1.84
CA PHE A 14 -8.98 -1.04 -1.87
C PHE A 14 -9.99 -1.83 -2.72
N GLU A 15 -9.65 -3.07 -3.09
CA GLU A 15 -10.54 -3.92 -3.89
C GLU A 15 -11.84 -4.20 -3.10
N GLY A 16 -12.96 -3.66 -3.58
CA GLY A 16 -14.27 -3.75 -2.93
C GLY A 16 -14.79 -2.45 -2.30
N ASP A 17 -14.03 -1.35 -2.35
CA ASP A 17 -14.51 -0.02 -1.94
C ASP A 17 -15.53 0.53 -2.95
N GLU A 18 -16.58 1.20 -2.47
CA GLU A 18 -17.65 1.77 -3.32
C GLU A 18 -17.20 3.03 -4.07
N ALA A 19 -16.01 3.57 -3.78
CA ALA A 19 -15.48 4.76 -4.43
C ALA A 19 -15.13 4.52 -5.91
N GLU A 20 -15.49 5.48 -6.77
CA GLU A 20 -15.10 5.43 -8.18
C GLU A 20 -13.62 5.79 -8.35
N ILE A 21 -12.78 4.76 -8.51
CA ILE A 21 -11.34 4.91 -8.72
C ILE A 21 -11.03 5.15 -10.21
N HIS A 22 -10.58 6.36 -10.55
CA HIS A 22 -10.09 6.72 -11.88
C HIS A 22 -8.57 6.96 -11.91
N CYS A 23 -7.95 6.79 -13.08
CA CYS A 23 -6.55 7.12 -13.33
C CYS A 23 -5.56 6.48 -12.33
N ARG A 24 -5.89 5.27 -11.84
CA ARG A 24 -5.08 4.53 -10.86
C ARG A 24 -3.70 4.24 -11.41
N THR A 25 -2.69 4.68 -10.68
CA THR A 25 -1.28 4.44 -10.98
C THR A 25 -0.61 3.86 -9.76
N VAL A 26 -0.09 2.64 -9.87
CA VAL A 26 0.63 1.96 -8.80
C VAL A 26 2.09 1.79 -9.22
N LYS A 27 3.02 2.16 -8.34
CA LYS A 27 4.46 2.03 -8.59
C LYS A 27 5.21 1.68 -7.31
N LEU A 28 6.25 0.88 -7.42
CA LEU A 28 7.26 0.73 -6.38
C LEU A 28 8.30 1.85 -6.55
N ILE A 29 8.51 2.64 -5.50
CA ILE A 29 9.53 3.71 -5.51
C ILE A 29 10.39 3.66 -4.24
N LYS A 30 11.63 4.11 -4.37
CA LYS A 30 12.45 4.44 -3.19
C LYS A 30 12.03 5.80 -2.64
N VAL A 31 11.62 5.83 -1.38
CA VAL A 31 11.21 7.07 -0.70
C VAL A 31 12.42 7.94 -0.39
N ARG A 32 12.26 9.25 -0.63
CA ARG A 32 13.30 10.27 -0.41
C ARG A 32 13.07 11.12 0.84
N LYS A 33 11.92 10.97 1.47
CA LYS A 33 11.49 11.62 2.72
C LYS A 33 10.70 10.59 3.53
N PRO A 34 10.67 10.70 4.86
CA PRO A 34 9.85 9.80 5.67
C PRO A 34 8.37 10.03 5.35
N HIS A 35 7.61 8.95 5.19
CA HIS A 35 6.17 8.98 4.91
C HIS A 35 5.44 8.04 5.88
N PRO A 36 4.24 8.41 6.38
CA PRO A 36 3.43 7.47 7.14
C PRO A 36 3.01 6.31 6.23
N CYS A 37 3.13 5.08 6.72
CA CYS A 37 2.58 3.93 6.02
C CYS A 37 1.07 3.96 6.13
N PHE A 38 0.35 3.78 5.03
CA PHE A 38 -1.12 3.80 5.00
C PHE A 38 -1.72 2.71 5.89
N ILE A 39 -1.17 1.49 5.85
CA ILE A 39 -1.59 0.38 6.71
C ILE A 39 -1.21 0.65 8.17
N GLY A 40 -0.01 1.18 8.42
CA GLY A 40 0.43 1.58 9.76
C GLY A 40 -0.41 2.71 10.36
N ALA A 41 -0.92 3.61 9.53
CA ALA A 41 -1.77 4.73 9.94
C ALA A 41 -3.25 4.35 10.11
N ASN A 42 -3.63 3.08 9.90
CA ASN A 42 -4.99 2.63 10.10
C ASN A 42 -5.40 2.82 11.57
N PRO A 43 -6.50 3.56 11.86
CA PRO A 43 -6.98 3.76 13.24
C PRO A 43 -7.42 2.47 13.93
N VAL A 44 -7.72 1.40 13.17
CA VAL A 44 -8.10 0.10 13.68
C VAL A 44 -6.93 -0.87 13.50
N GLY A 45 -6.05 -0.94 14.51
CA GLY A 45 -4.96 -1.92 14.56
C GLY A 45 -3.66 -1.52 13.83
N GLY A 46 -3.54 -0.29 13.35
CA GLY A 46 -2.27 0.25 12.85
C GLY A 46 -1.29 0.59 13.98
N ASP A 47 0.01 0.36 13.73
CA ASP A 47 1.09 0.61 14.70
C ASP A 47 1.71 2.02 14.57
N GLY A 48 1.17 2.87 13.69
CA GLY A 48 1.65 4.24 13.48
C GLY A 48 3.04 4.37 12.84
N HIS A 49 3.60 3.26 12.34
CA HIS A 49 4.96 3.26 11.80
C HIS A 49 5.09 4.09 10.51
N VAL A 50 6.32 4.55 10.30
CA VAL A 50 6.71 5.41 9.19
C VAL A 50 7.74 4.71 8.29
N ILE A 51 7.59 4.91 6.99
CA ILE A 51 8.52 4.46 5.95
C ILE A 51 9.72 5.40 5.96
N GLN A 52 10.94 4.89 6.14
CA GLN A 52 12.13 5.72 6.25
C GLN A 52 12.74 6.05 4.89
N VAL A 53 13.62 7.04 4.85
CA VAL A 53 14.33 7.43 3.63
C VAL A 53 15.19 6.26 3.14
N GLY A 54 15.11 5.95 1.85
CA GLY A 54 15.86 4.85 1.21
C GLY A 54 15.09 3.53 1.16
N ASP A 55 14.03 3.37 1.96
CA ASP A 55 13.14 2.23 1.85
C ASP A 55 12.38 2.24 0.53
N THR A 56 11.95 1.05 0.11
CA THR A 56 11.03 0.93 -1.01
C THR A 56 9.60 0.93 -0.49
N ALA A 57 8.72 1.65 -1.17
CA ALA A 57 7.31 1.73 -0.86
C ALA A 57 6.48 1.54 -2.12
N ARG A 58 5.35 0.85 -1.98
CA ARG A 58 4.27 0.86 -2.96
C ARG A 58 3.54 2.18 -2.83
N VAL A 59 3.54 2.95 -3.90
CA VAL A 59 2.82 4.22 -3.97
C VAL A 59 1.72 4.09 -4.98
N GLU A 60 0.52 4.39 -4.52
CA GLU A 60 -0.66 4.42 -5.35
C GLU A 60 -1.18 5.85 -5.41
N THR A 61 -1.58 6.26 -6.61
CA THR A 61 -2.22 7.54 -6.87
C THR A 61 -3.43 7.29 -7.73
N ALA A 62 -4.57 7.80 -7.30
CA ALA A 62 -5.85 7.62 -7.96
C ALA A 62 -6.68 8.90 -7.84
N LEU A 63 -7.54 9.13 -8.82
CA LEU A 63 -8.58 10.15 -8.76
C LEU A 63 -9.84 9.49 -8.19
N ILE A 64 -10.19 9.87 -6.96
CA ILE A 64 -11.31 9.33 -6.20
C ILE A 64 -12.56 10.15 -6.51
N ASP A 65 -13.67 9.49 -6.85
CA ASP A 65 -14.98 10.10 -7.12
C ASP A 65 -14.94 11.22 -8.19
N ARG A 66 -13.93 11.17 -9.08
CA ARG A 66 -13.61 12.24 -10.04
C ARG A 66 -13.42 13.63 -9.40
N SER A 67 -13.24 13.67 -8.08
CA SER A 67 -13.33 14.88 -7.28
C SER A 67 -11.97 15.27 -6.70
N PHE A 68 -11.19 14.31 -6.21
CA PHE A 68 -9.86 14.60 -5.63
C PHE A 68 -8.83 13.50 -5.92
N TRP A 69 -7.56 13.91 -5.98
CA TRP A 69 -6.44 12.97 -6.13
C TRP A 69 -6.02 12.43 -4.77
N GLY A 70 -6.26 11.13 -4.55
CA GLY A 70 -5.74 10.37 -3.42
C GLY A 70 -4.33 9.85 -3.72
N ARG A 71 -3.47 9.87 -2.69
CA ARG A 71 -2.13 9.26 -2.77
C ARG A 71 -1.81 8.52 -1.48
N SER A 72 -1.52 7.23 -1.59
CA SER A 72 -1.19 6.35 -0.46
C SER A 72 0.22 5.77 -0.61
N TYR A 73 0.87 5.54 0.52
CA TYR A 73 2.20 4.92 0.59
C TYR A 73 2.11 3.69 1.49
N VAL A 74 2.51 2.53 0.99
CA VAL A 74 2.55 1.29 1.77
C VAL A 74 3.97 0.77 1.78
N CYS A 75 4.49 0.44 2.96
CA CYS A 75 5.82 -0.16 3.06
C CYS A 75 5.78 -1.62 2.58
N ILE A 76 6.90 -2.09 2.03
CA ILE A 76 7.03 -3.49 1.60
C ILE A 76 6.71 -4.49 2.74
N PRO A 77 7.16 -4.30 4.00
CA PRO A 77 6.81 -5.21 5.09
C PRO A 77 5.31 -5.33 5.36
N CYS A 78 4.54 -4.25 5.23
CA CYS A 78 3.07 -4.33 5.36
C CYS A 78 2.44 -5.04 4.19
N MET A 79 2.94 -4.82 2.97
CA MET A 79 2.48 -5.59 1.81
C MET A 79 2.82 -7.08 1.97
N ASP A 80 4.01 -7.41 2.47
CA ASP A 80 4.42 -8.79 2.73
C ASP A 80 3.47 -9.46 3.73
N LYS A 81 3.15 -8.80 4.85
CA LYS A 81 2.16 -9.31 5.83
C LYS A 81 0.79 -9.52 5.21
N TRP A 82 0.35 -8.56 4.38
CA TRP A 82 -0.96 -8.65 3.74
C TRP A 82 -1.00 -9.80 2.73
N PHE A 83 0.08 -10.02 1.98
CA PHE A 83 0.20 -11.17 1.09
C PHE A 83 0.24 -12.50 1.83
N ASP A 84 0.87 -12.55 2.99
CA ASP A 84 0.84 -13.72 3.87
C ASP A 84 -0.60 -14.08 4.27
N GLU A 85 -1.37 -13.08 4.71
CA GLU A 85 -2.77 -13.23 5.10
C GLU A 85 -3.64 -13.72 3.93
N ILE A 86 -3.45 -13.14 2.74
CA ILE A 86 -4.23 -13.50 1.54
C ILE A 86 -3.86 -14.89 1.01
N ASN A 87 -2.58 -15.25 1.04
CA ASN A 87 -2.13 -16.58 0.61
C ASN A 87 -2.42 -17.67 1.66
N GLY A 88 -2.93 -17.30 2.84
CA GLY A 88 -3.23 -18.23 3.92
C GLY A 88 -1.98 -18.77 4.63
N GLU A 89 -0.84 -18.07 4.55
CA GLU A 89 0.36 -18.36 5.35
C GLU A 89 0.25 -17.78 6.78
N GLY A 90 -0.84 -17.08 7.11
CA GLY A 90 -1.07 -16.38 8.38
C GLY A 90 -1.47 -17.22 9.61
N ASP A 91 -1.55 -18.55 9.52
CA ASP A 91 -1.89 -19.44 10.64
C ASP A 91 -0.96 -20.67 10.69
N GLU A 92 0.16 -20.54 11.41
CA GLU A 92 0.77 -21.66 12.18
C GLU A 92 1.43 -21.16 13.48
#